data_AF-A0A836XDQ4-F1
#
_entry.id   AF-A0A836XDQ4-F1
#
_cell.length_a   1.000
_cell.length_b   1.000
_cell.length_c   1.000
_cell.angle_alpha   90.00
_cell.angle_beta   90.00
_cell.angle_gamma   90.00
#
_symmetry.space_group_name_H-M   'P 1'
#
loop_
_entity.id
_entity.type
_entity.pdbx_description
1 polymer ?
#
loop_
_entity_poly.entity_id
_entity_poly.type
_entity_poly.pdbx_seq_one_letter_code
_entity_poly.pdbx_strand_id
1 'polypeptide(L)'
;KGARRPKSKFAGSLEVSWQVHIACPVRDDRDLHNLTEAETVRARPRLLADLTRLSYAAAACEIVDRLSLDHEPNRRLYLCLTGVLGGIEEVASEQLEALFWYFQLRVAEALGYRPELANCANCGTLLPAEAAWFSPGLGGGVCRDCGRQDAAEQDGQGAPDYLRARKISADSLRLLVLLRGDPGGTTTATG
;
A
#
# COMPACT_ATOMS: atom_id res chain seq x y z
N LYS A 1 22.19 14.42 15.20
CA LYS A 1 23.65 14.72 15.01
C LYS A 1 24.48 13.65 15.72
N GLY A 2 25.68 13.32 15.24
CA GLY A 2 26.63 12.45 15.96
C GLY A 2 26.34 10.95 15.94
N ALA A 3 25.31 10.50 15.21
CA ALA A 3 24.86 9.10 15.18
C ALA A 3 25.95 8.10 14.72
N ARG A 4 26.87 8.54 13.84
CA ARG A 4 27.98 7.72 13.30
C ARG A 4 29.24 7.69 14.17
N ARG A 5 29.27 8.37 15.32
CA ARG A 5 30.44 8.35 16.21
C ARG A 5 30.55 6.97 16.88
N PRO A 6 31.75 6.41 17.10
CA PRO A 6 31.92 5.06 17.67
C PRO A 6 31.23 4.81 19.02
N LYS A 7 31.02 5.86 19.83
CA LYS A 7 30.33 5.80 21.13
C LYS A 7 28.93 6.42 21.09
N SER A 8 28.31 6.46 19.92
CA SER A 8 26.97 7.01 19.75
C SER A 8 25.95 6.10 20.42
N LYS A 9 25.06 6.68 21.23
CA LYS A 9 23.89 5.98 21.78
C LYS A 9 22.84 5.59 20.73
N PHE A 10 23.00 6.07 19.49
CA PHE A 10 22.12 5.76 18.35
C PHE A 10 22.73 4.72 17.39
N ALA A 11 23.92 4.19 17.70
CA ALA A 11 24.58 3.22 16.83
C ALA A 11 23.73 1.94 16.71
N GLY A 12 23.39 1.56 15.49
CA GLY A 12 22.63 0.34 15.19
C GLY A 12 21.14 0.37 15.57
N SER A 13 20.60 1.50 16.04
CA SER A 13 19.16 1.62 16.35
C SER A 13 18.34 2.29 15.23
N LEU A 14 18.99 3.00 14.31
CA LEU A 14 18.35 3.77 13.23
C LEU A 14 18.49 3.07 11.87
N GLU A 15 18.14 1.79 11.83
CA GLU A 15 18.16 1.00 10.59
C GLU A 15 16.85 1.14 9.81
N VAL A 16 16.93 0.98 8.49
CA VAL A 16 15.74 0.97 7.62
C VAL A 16 14.80 -0.14 8.07
N SER A 17 13.48 0.14 8.05
CA SER A 17 12.39 -0.77 8.43
C SER A 17 12.32 -1.17 9.91
N TRP A 18 13.23 -0.71 10.76
CA TRP A 18 13.12 -0.95 12.20
C TRP A 18 12.08 -0.04 12.82
N GLN A 19 11.41 -0.55 13.86
CA GLN A 19 10.47 0.24 14.63
C GLN A 19 11.20 0.79 15.86
N VAL A 20 11.17 2.10 16.02
CA VAL A 20 11.83 2.81 17.11
C VAL A 20 10.85 3.73 17.81
N HIS A 21 11.03 3.91 19.11
CA HIS A 21 10.50 5.05 19.84
C HIS A 21 11.57 6.13 19.88
N ILE A 22 11.18 7.36 19.53
CA ILE A 22 12.09 8.49 19.51
C ILE A 22 11.57 9.62 20.38
N ALA A 23 12.50 10.32 21.03
CA ALA A 23 12.23 11.62 21.62
C ALA A 23 12.87 12.72 20.76
N CYS A 24 12.07 13.69 20.35
CA CYS A 24 12.49 14.75 19.44
C CYS A 24 11.75 16.05 19.75
N PRO A 25 12.43 17.08 20.31
CA PRO A 25 11.83 18.40 20.49
C PRO A 25 11.56 19.09 19.15
N VAL A 26 10.30 19.10 18.74
CA VAL A 26 9.77 19.75 17.52
C VAL A 26 9.67 21.26 17.76
N ARG A 27 10.03 22.05 16.76
CA ARG A 27 9.84 23.51 16.74
C ARG A 27 9.39 23.93 15.36
N ASP A 28 8.34 24.74 15.28
CA ASP A 28 7.70 25.12 14.01
C ASP A 28 8.58 26.06 13.15
N ASP A 29 9.65 26.62 13.71
CA ASP A 29 10.55 27.56 13.04
C ASP A 29 11.68 26.89 12.23
N ARG A 30 11.65 25.56 12.06
CA ARG A 30 12.71 24.79 11.41
C ARG A 30 12.21 23.45 10.89
N ASP A 31 12.75 23.00 9.77
CA ASP A 31 12.40 21.69 9.19
C ASP A 31 13.17 20.53 9.83
N LEU A 32 14.32 20.81 10.45
CA LEU A 32 15.18 19.79 11.06
C LEU A 32 15.18 19.88 12.58
N HIS A 33 14.95 18.74 13.22
CA HIS A 33 14.93 18.62 14.66
C HIS A 33 16.04 17.71 15.19
N ASN A 34 16.45 17.93 16.44
CA ASN A 34 17.46 17.11 17.07
C ASN A 34 16.79 15.93 17.79
N LEU A 35 17.09 14.73 17.31
CA LEU A 35 16.80 13.48 18.02
C LEU A 35 17.57 13.43 19.35
N THR A 36 16.86 13.35 20.47
CA THR A 36 17.47 13.28 21.81
C THR A 36 17.59 11.85 22.29
N GLU A 37 16.62 10.98 22.01
CA GLU A 37 16.61 9.57 22.41
C GLU A 37 16.04 8.71 21.29
N ALA A 38 16.49 7.45 21.21
CA ALA A 38 15.94 6.44 20.34
C ALA A 38 16.06 5.08 21.01
N GLU A 39 14.95 4.38 21.14
CA GLU A 39 14.86 3.03 21.66
C GLU A 39 14.29 2.11 20.58
N THR A 40 14.97 0.99 20.32
CA THR A 40 14.48 0.00 19.36
C THR A 40 13.30 -0.76 19.97
N VAL A 41 12.12 -0.59 19.38
CA VAL A 41 10.90 -1.33 19.76
C VAL A 41 10.88 -2.70 19.07
N ARG A 42 11.22 -2.73 17.78
CA ARG A 42 11.31 -3.97 17.01
C ARG A 42 12.41 -3.86 15.97
N ALA A 43 13.47 -4.63 16.18
CA ALA A 43 14.49 -4.88 15.18
C ALA A 43 13.97 -5.87 14.13
N ARG A 44 14.39 -5.72 12.89
CA ARG A 44 14.03 -6.60 11.76
C ARG A 44 15.26 -7.09 10.99
N PRO A 45 16.21 -7.77 11.64
CA PRO A 45 17.47 -8.17 10.99
C PRO A 45 17.25 -9.14 9.83
N ARG A 46 16.14 -9.90 9.81
CA ARG A 46 15.78 -10.81 8.71
C ARG A 46 15.51 -10.07 7.40
N LEU A 47 14.99 -8.84 7.48
CA LEU A 47 14.80 -8.01 6.29
C LEU A 47 16.14 -7.57 5.71
N LEU A 48 17.14 -7.29 6.56
CA LEU A 48 18.48 -6.87 6.11
C LEU A 48 19.30 -8.03 5.53
N ALA A 49 19.01 -9.27 5.93
CA ALA A 49 19.76 -10.46 5.52
C ALA A 49 19.36 -10.99 4.12
N ASP A 50 18.24 -10.53 3.55
CA ASP A 50 17.71 -10.97 2.27
C ASP A 50 17.40 -9.75 1.39
N LEU A 51 18.08 -9.64 0.25
CA LEU A 51 17.98 -8.47 -0.63
C LEU A 51 16.55 -8.26 -1.18
N THR A 52 15.83 -9.34 -1.47
CA THR A 52 14.46 -9.27 -1.99
C THR A 52 13.52 -8.75 -0.92
N ARG A 53 13.61 -9.27 0.30
CA ARG A 53 12.81 -8.80 1.45
C ARG A 53 13.16 -7.36 1.81
N LEU A 54 14.44 -7.00 1.79
CA LEU A 54 14.88 -5.62 1.99
C LEU A 54 14.26 -4.68 0.95
N SER A 55 14.22 -5.11 -0.31
CA SER A 55 13.65 -4.31 -1.41
C SER A 55 12.16 -4.05 -1.20
N TYR A 56 11.37 -5.08 -0.84
CA TYR A 56 9.96 -4.91 -0.51
C TYR A 56 9.74 -4.03 0.74
N ALA A 57 10.56 -4.19 1.77
CA ALA A 57 10.48 -3.38 2.98
C ALA A 57 10.80 -1.90 2.71
N ALA A 58 11.84 -1.62 1.93
CA ALA A 58 12.22 -0.27 1.52
C ALA A 58 11.12 0.37 0.68
N ALA A 59 10.55 -0.37 -0.29
CA ALA A 59 9.44 0.10 -1.11
C ALA A 59 8.18 0.41 -0.27
N ALA A 60 7.86 -0.43 0.73
CA ALA A 60 6.74 -0.18 1.63
C ALA A 60 6.94 1.10 2.46
N CYS A 61 8.15 1.33 2.97
CA CYS A 61 8.51 2.57 3.65
C CYS A 61 8.38 3.79 2.72
N GLU A 62 8.89 3.71 1.50
CA GLU A 62 8.83 4.81 0.52
C GLU A 62 7.38 5.17 0.13
N ILE A 63 6.52 4.16 -0.06
CA ILE A 63 5.09 4.39 -0.34
C ILE A 63 4.45 5.20 0.78
N VAL A 64 4.71 4.82 2.04
CA VAL A 64 4.11 5.50 3.19
C VAL A 64 4.68 6.91 3.34
N ASP A 65 5.99 7.07 3.18
CA ASP A 65 6.68 8.36 3.22
C ASP A 65 6.11 9.36 2.20
N ARG A 66 5.89 8.91 0.95
CA ARG A 66 5.32 9.77 -0.10
C ARG A 66 3.83 10.11 0.07
N LEU A 67 3.09 9.28 0.81
CA LEU A 67 1.63 9.40 0.95
C LEU A 67 1.21 9.97 2.30
N SER A 68 2.13 10.08 3.27
CA SER A 68 1.88 10.76 4.53
C SER A 68 1.95 12.28 4.38
N LEU A 69 1.08 12.98 5.09
CA LEU A 69 1.18 14.43 5.27
C LEU A 69 2.03 14.72 6.51
N ASP A 70 2.91 15.71 6.40
CA ASP A 70 3.75 16.14 7.50
C ASP A 70 2.90 16.60 8.68
N HIS A 71 3.32 16.19 9.88
CA HIS A 71 2.66 16.54 11.16
C HIS A 71 1.22 16.05 11.33
N GLU A 72 0.68 15.21 10.43
CA GLU A 72 -0.66 14.64 10.55
C GLU A 72 -0.62 13.15 10.92
N PRO A 73 -1.06 12.75 12.13
CA PRO A 73 -0.99 11.37 12.55
C PRO A 73 -2.01 10.50 11.80
N ASN A 74 -1.53 9.61 10.93
CA ASN A 74 -2.37 8.57 10.30
C ASN A 74 -2.10 7.18 10.91
N ARG A 75 -2.85 6.84 11.96
CA ARG A 75 -2.71 5.55 12.66
C ARG A 75 -2.99 4.35 11.76
N ARG A 76 -3.93 4.46 10.80
CA ARG A 76 -4.26 3.36 9.88
C ARG A 76 -3.09 3.06 8.95
N LEU A 77 -2.48 4.10 8.39
CA LEU A 77 -1.31 3.96 7.53
C LEU A 77 -0.11 3.37 8.29
N TYR A 78 0.13 3.82 9.52
CA TYR A 78 1.15 3.25 10.41
C TYR A 78 0.95 1.75 10.66
N LEU A 79 -0.29 1.33 10.94
CA LEU A 79 -0.61 -0.09 11.15
C LEU A 79 -0.41 -0.90 9.86
N CYS A 80 -0.76 -0.35 8.69
CA CYS A 80 -0.50 -1.02 7.41
C CYS A 80 1.00 -1.25 7.20
N LEU A 81 1.84 -0.24 7.46
CA LEU A 81 3.29 -0.35 7.33
C LEU A 81 3.88 -1.39 8.29
N THR A 82 3.56 -1.29 9.58
CA THR A 82 4.10 -2.23 10.57
C THR A 82 3.64 -3.67 10.33
N GLY A 83 2.39 -3.86 9.86
CA GLY A 83 1.84 -5.14 9.48
C GLY A 83 2.55 -5.76 8.28
N VAL A 84 2.73 -5.00 7.18
CA VAL A 84 3.43 -5.53 5.99
C VAL A 84 4.88 -5.83 6.30
N LEU A 85 5.58 -4.99 7.07
CA LEU A 85 6.97 -5.24 7.45
C LEU A 85 7.11 -6.53 8.28
N GLY A 86 6.17 -6.80 9.18
CA GLY A 86 6.11 -8.08 9.90
C GLY A 86 5.83 -9.26 8.97
N GLY A 87 4.86 -9.12 8.07
CA GLY A 87 4.54 -10.15 7.08
C GLY A 87 5.72 -10.48 6.17
N ILE A 88 6.46 -9.48 5.69
CA ILE A 88 7.67 -9.67 4.85
C ILE A 88 8.75 -10.43 5.60
N GLU A 89 8.81 -10.42 6.94
CA GLU A 89 9.77 -11.27 7.68
C GLU A 89 9.34 -12.75 7.71
N GLU A 90 8.04 -13.02 7.66
CA GLU A 90 7.46 -14.30 8.03
C GLU A 90 7.05 -15.17 6.83
N VAL A 91 6.49 -14.55 5.79
CA VAL A 91 5.92 -15.29 4.64
C VAL A 91 7.00 -15.98 3.81
N ALA A 92 6.61 -17.02 3.06
CA ALA A 92 7.46 -17.63 2.06
C ALA A 92 7.78 -16.62 0.93
N SER A 93 8.90 -16.81 0.23
CA SER A 93 9.37 -15.85 -0.77
C SER A 93 8.38 -15.68 -1.93
N GLU A 94 7.65 -16.74 -2.28
CA GLU A 94 6.63 -16.76 -3.33
C GLU A 94 5.37 -15.95 -2.95
N GLN A 95 5.19 -15.64 -1.66
CA GLN A 95 4.03 -14.90 -1.15
C GLN A 95 4.32 -13.39 -1.01
N LEU A 96 5.57 -12.96 -1.17
CA LEU A 96 5.99 -11.58 -0.97
C LEU A 96 5.22 -10.61 -1.87
N GLU A 97 5.07 -10.95 -3.15
CA GLU A 97 4.38 -10.11 -4.13
C GLU A 97 2.91 -9.92 -3.77
N ALA A 98 2.19 -11.01 -3.47
CA ALA A 98 0.78 -10.96 -3.09
C ALA A 98 0.56 -10.16 -1.80
N LEU A 99 1.44 -10.33 -0.80
CA LEU A 99 1.44 -9.53 0.43
C LEU A 99 1.66 -8.04 0.13
N PHE A 100 2.55 -7.71 -0.80
CA PHE A 100 2.84 -6.33 -1.17
C PHE A 100 1.66 -5.68 -1.92
N TRP A 101 0.97 -6.42 -2.79
CA TRP A 101 -0.28 -5.95 -3.41
C TRP A 101 -1.38 -5.73 -2.37
N TYR A 102 -1.54 -6.65 -1.43
CA TYR A 102 -2.47 -6.48 -0.30
C TYR A 102 -2.17 -5.20 0.47
N PHE A 103 -0.91 -4.97 0.84
CA PHE A 103 -0.48 -3.76 1.53
C PHE A 103 -0.87 -2.49 0.76
N GLN A 104 -0.62 -2.42 -0.54
CA GLN A 104 -0.96 -1.26 -1.37
C GLN A 104 -2.47 -0.97 -1.36
N LEU A 105 -3.32 -2.01 -1.40
CA LEU A 105 -4.77 -1.85 -1.27
C LEU A 105 -5.17 -1.34 0.12
N ARG A 106 -4.54 -1.85 1.18
CA ARG A 106 -4.80 -1.36 2.55
C ARG A 106 -4.34 0.09 2.75
N VAL A 107 -3.24 0.49 2.12
CA VAL A 107 -2.78 1.88 2.08
C VAL A 107 -3.79 2.77 1.35
N ALA A 108 -4.24 2.37 0.16
CA ALA A 108 -5.27 3.10 -0.58
C ALA A 108 -6.54 3.30 0.28
N GLU A 109 -7.04 2.24 0.92
CA GLU A 109 -8.21 2.32 1.79
C GLU A 109 -7.97 3.19 3.02
N ALA A 110 -6.78 3.13 3.63
CA ALA A 110 -6.40 3.97 4.75
C ALA A 110 -6.36 5.46 4.39
N LEU A 111 -6.12 5.79 3.12
CA LEU A 111 -6.14 7.13 2.56
C LEU A 111 -7.52 7.54 2.01
N GLY A 112 -8.54 6.68 2.15
CA GLY A 112 -9.90 6.95 1.68
C GLY A 112 -10.19 6.52 0.24
N TYR A 113 -9.19 5.96 -0.46
CA TYR A 113 -9.39 5.37 -1.78
C TYR A 113 -9.82 3.91 -1.61
N ARG A 114 -11.12 3.64 -1.68
CA ARG A 114 -11.67 2.28 -1.66
C ARG A 114 -12.18 1.93 -3.05
N PRO A 115 -11.40 1.24 -3.91
CA PRO A 115 -11.82 0.96 -5.27
C PRO A 115 -13.05 0.07 -5.30
N GLU A 116 -14.08 0.40 -6.07
CA GLU A 116 -15.26 -0.46 -6.25
C GLU A 116 -14.88 -1.70 -7.09
N LEU A 117 -15.16 -2.92 -6.61
CA LEU A 117 -14.71 -4.16 -7.28
C LEU A 117 -15.84 -5.17 -7.53
N ALA A 118 -17.01 -4.96 -6.93
CA ALA A 118 -18.18 -5.82 -7.10
C ALA A 118 -19.09 -5.30 -8.22
N ASN A 119 -19.28 -3.98 -8.28
CA ASN A 119 -20.13 -3.32 -9.26
C ASN A 119 -19.30 -2.48 -10.23
N CYS A 120 -19.82 -2.24 -11.43
CA CYS A 120 -19.19 -1.32 -12.37
C CYS A 120 -19.20 0.07 -11.77
N ALA A 121 -18.03 0.68 -11.59
CA ALA A 121 -17.91 2.01 -10.99
C ALA A 121 -18.61 3.13 -11.77
N ASN A 122 -18.95 2.89 -13.04
CA ASN A 122 -19.69 3.84 -13.88
C ASN A 122 -21.21 3.60 -13.91
N CYS A 123 -21.64 2.37 -14.24
CA CYS A 123 -23.05 2.06 -14.49
C CYS A 123 -23.72 1.21 -13.40
N GLY A 124 -22.98 0.74 -12.39
CA GLY A 124 -23.51 -0.04 -11.26
C GLY A 124 -23.78 -1.52 -11.54
N THR A 125 -23.69 -1.98 -12.79
CA THR A 125 -23.89 -3.40 -13.13
C THR A 125 -22.92 -4.31 -12.38
N LEU A 126 -23.40 -5.43 -11.85
CA LEU A 126 -22.56 -6.44 -11.20
C LEU A 126 -21.45 -6.91 -12.15
N LEU A 127 -20.20 -6.88 -11.70
CA LEU A 127 -19.07 -7.29 -12.51
C LEU A 127 -18.97 -8.82 -12.56
N PRO A 128 -18.94 -9.42 -13.76
CA PRO A 128 -18.71 -10.84 -13.88
C PRO A 128 -17.27 -11.16 -13.48
N ALA A 129 -17.07 -12.30 -12.84
CA ALA A 129 -15.77 -12.73 -12.38
C ALA A 129 -14.76 -12.98 -13.53
N GLU A 130 -15.23 -13.10 -14.77
CA GLU A 130 -14.47 -13.69 -15.90
C GLU A 130 -13.86 -12.65 -16.86
N ALA A 131 -14.37 -11.41 -16.87
CA ALA A 131 -13.90 -10.37 -17.76
C ALA A 131 -14.26 -8.97 -17.23
N ALA A 132 -13.36 -8.40 -16.45
CA ALA A 132 -13.48 -7.03 -15.96
C ALA A 132 -12.36 -6.15 -16.51
N TRP A 133 -12.68 -4.88 -16.66
CA TRP A 133 -11.68 -3.84 -16.80
C TRP A 133 -11.50 -3.19 -15.44
N PHE A 134 -10.36 -2.54 -15.23
CA PHE A 134 -10.15 -1.66 -14.09
C PHE A 134 -9.86 -0.27 -14.61
N SER A 135 -10.63 0.72 -14.17
CA SER A 135 -10.41 2.13 -14.46
C SER A 135 -10.00 2.85 -13.17
N PRO A 136 -8.74 3.30 -13.07
CA PRO A 136 -8.30 4.16 -11.98
C PRO A 136 -9.09 5.47 -11.93
N GLY A 137 -9.39 6.07 -13.09
CA GLY A 137 -10.13 7.33 -13.20
C GLY A 137 -11.57 7.23 -12.70
N LEU A 138 -12.24 6.10 -12.95
CA LEU A 138 -13.59 5.83 -12.44
C LEU A 138 -13.56 5.20 -11.04
N GLY A 139 -12.38 4.93 -10.48
CA GLY A 139 -12.22 4.47 -9.10
C GLY A 139 -12.56 3.00 -8.87
N GLY A 140 -12.44 2.12 -9.88
CA GLY A 140 -12.74 0.71 -9.67
C GLY A 140 -12.81 -0.17 -10.92
N GLY A 141 -13.33 -1.38 -10.70
CA GLY A 141 -13.71 -2.30 -11.76
C GLY A 141 -14.82 -1.70 -12.61
N VAL A 142 -14.75 -1.91 -13.92
CA VAL A 142 -15.76 -1.46 -14.88
C VAL A 142 -16.11 -2.59 -15.84
N CYS A 143 -17.38 -2.61 -16.28
CA CYS A 143 -17.82 -3.60 -17.25
C CYS A 143 -17.12 -3.37 -18.60
N ARG A 144 -17.19 -4.37 -19.49
CA ARG A 144 -16.55 -4.32 -20.80
C ARG A 144 -16.90 -3.07 -21.61
N ASP A 145 -18.16 -2.63 -21.55
CA ASP A 145 -18.63 -1.50 -22.37
C ASP A 145 -18.13 -0.17 -21.80
N CYS A 146 -18.28 0.05 -20.49
CA CYS A 146 -17.75 1.24 -19.83
C CYS A 146 -16.21 1.31 -19.88
N GLY A 147 -15.52 0.18 -19.77
CA GLY A 147 -14.06 0.15 -19.89
C GLY A 147 -13.55 0.51 -21.28
N ARG A 148 -14.25 0.10 -22.34
CA ARG A 148 -13.93 0.50 -23.72
C ARG A 148 -14.18 1.99 -23.96
N GLN A 149 -15.26 2.52 -23.41
CA GLN A 149 -15.59 3.95 -23.50
C GLN A 149 -14.54 4.80 -22.78
N ASP A 150 -14.25 4.50 -21.52
CA ASP A 150 -13.25 5.22 -20.73
C ASP A 150 -11.86 5.15 -21.37
N ALA A 151 -11.41 3.98 -21.85
CA ALA A 151 -10.14 3.87 -22.55
C ALA A 151 -10.06 4.76 -23.81
N ALA A 152 -11.13 4.79 -24.61
CA ALA A 152 -11.19 5.63 -25.81
C ALA A 152 -11.21 7.14 -25.47
N GLU A 153 -11.95 7.53 -24.42
CA GLU A 153 -12.01 8.92 -23.94
C GLU A 153 -10.64 9.39 -23.44
N GLN A 154 -9.96 8.56 -22.65
CA GLN A 154 -8.64 8.88 -22.11
C GLN A 154 -7.54 8.94 -23.17
N ASP A 155 -7.61 8.09 -24.19
CA ASP A 155 -6.70 8.16 -25.34
C ASP A 155 -6.87 9.48 -26.12
N GLY A 156 -8.11 9.96 -26.27
CA GLY A 156 -8.40 11.25 -26.89
C GLY A 156 -7.92 12.46 -26.08
N GLN A 157 -7.83 12.34 -24.76
CA GLN A 157 -7.41 13.40 -23.84
C GLN A 157 -5.90 13.40 -23.53
N GLY A 158 -5.15 12.41 -24.03
CA GLY A 158 -3.73 12.28 -23.71
C GLY A 158 -3.45 11.94 -22.24
N ALA A 159 -4.38 11.24 -21.58
CA ALA A 159 -4.21 10.83 -20.19
C ALA A 159 -2.98 9.91 -20.04
N PRO A 160 -2.22 10.03 -18.94
CA PRO A 160 -1.07 9.18 -18.69
C PRO A 160 -1.49 7.70 -18.55
N ASP A 161 -0.60 6.80 -18.95
CA ASP A 161 -0.87 5.35 -19.01
C ASP A 161 -1.43 4.74 -17.72
N TYR A 162 -1.08 5.31 -16.56
CA TYR A 162 -1.52 4.82 -15.25
C TYR A 162 -2.96 5.18 -14.90
N LEU A 163 -3.63 6.07 -15.64
CA LEU A 163 -5.06 6.39 -15.46
C LEU A 163 -5.97 5.59 -16.40
N ARG A 164 -5.41 4.97 -17.44
CA ARG A 164 -6.16 4.29 -18.49
C ARG A 164 -6.90 3.07 -17.96
N ALA A 165 -8.15 2.91 -18.37
CA ALA A 165 -8.85 1.65 -18.17
C ALA A 165 -8.10 0.52 -18.88
N ARG A 166 -7.83 -0.56 -18.16
CA ARG A 166 -7.18 -1.75 -18.71
C ARG A 166 -7.99 -2.99 -18.43
N LYS A 167 -7.96 -3.93 -19.37
CA LYS A 167 -8.43 -5.28 -19.10
C LYS A 167 -7.58 -5.89 -18.00
N ILE A 168 -8.24 -6.47 -17.01
CA ILE A 168 -7.59 -7.30 -16.00
C ILE A 168 -8.10 -8.72 -16.13
N SER A 169 -7.30 -9.69 -15.70
CA SER A 169 -7.78 -11.07 -15.67
C SER A 169 -8.86 -11.23 -14.61
N ALA A 170 -9.72 -12.22 -14.84
CA ALA A 170 -10.68 -12.72 -13.87
C ALA A 170 -10.06 -12.93 -12.48
N ASP A 171 -8.92 -13.61 -12.47
CA ASP A 171 -8.22 -13.98 -11.25
C ASP A 171 -7.59 -12.78 -10.55
N SER A 172 -7.14 -11.77 -11.30
CA SER A 172 -6.70 -10.50 -10.71
C SER A 172 -7.84 -9.80 -9.98
N LEU A 173 -9.03 -9.69 -10.59
CA LEU A 173 -10.17 -9.07 -9.91
C LEU A 173 -10.57 -9.88 -8.66
N ARG A 174 -10.63 -11.21 -8.77
CA ARG A 174 -10.91 -12.10 -7.64
C ARG A 174 -9.90 -11.93 -6.52
N LEU A 175 -8.61 -11.86 -6.86
CA LEU A 175 -7.56 -11.63 -5.88
C LEU A 175 -7.76 -10.27 -5.19
N LEU A 176 -8.01 -9.19 -5.93
CA LEU A 176 -8.27 -7.87 -5.33
C LEU A 176 -9.50 -7.89 -4.41
N VAL A 177 -10.57 -8.60 -4.78
CA VAL A 177 -11.77 -8.79 -3.95
C VAL A 177 -11.44 -9.60 -2.68
N LEU A 178 -10.73 -10.71 -2.80
CA LEU A 178 -10.29 -11.53 -1.67
C LEU A 178 -9.40 -10.73 -0.72
N LEU A 179 -8.45 -9.97 -1.27
CA LEU A 179 -7.52 -9.12 -0.53
C LEU A 179 -8.22 -7.94 0.15
N ARG A 180 -9.35 -7.45 -0.37
CA ARG A 180 -10.17 -6.44 0.34
C ARG A 180 -10.78 -6.98 1.63
N GLY A 181 -11.03 -8.29 1.73
CA GLY A 181 -11.53 -8.93 2.94
C GLY A 181 -12.94 -8.51 3.33
N ASP A 182 -13.83 -8.18 2.38
CA ASP A 182 -15.23 -7.89 2.70
C ASP A 182 -15.91 -9.15 3.30
N PRO A 183 -16.35 -9.13 4.57
CA PRO A 183 -17.00 -10.28 5.20
C PRO A 183 -18.48 -10.44 4.79
N GLY A 184 -18.97 -9.64 3.83
CA GLY A 184 -20.39 -9.48 3.51
C GLY A 184 -20.86 -10.08 2.18
N GLY A 185 -20.01 -10.79 1.44
CA GLY A 185 -20.41 -11.48 0.22
C GLY A 185 -21.22 -12.73 0.54
N THR A 186 -22.49 -12.59 0.93
CA THR A 186 -23.43 -13.71 0.94
C THR A 186 -23.48 -14.30 -0.46
N THR A 187 -22.91 -15.49 -0.61
CA THR A 187 -23.20 -16.41 -1.69
C THR A 187 -24.71 -16.69 -1.67
N THR A 188 -25.51 -15.89 -2.39
CA THR A 188 -26.82 -16.35 -2.84
C THR A 188 -26.57 -17.41 -3.91
N ALA A 189 -26.36 -18.64 -3.45
CA ALA A 189 -26.56 -19.83 -4.24
C ALA A 189 -28.06 -19.91 -4.56
N THR A 190 -28.42 -19.54 -5.77
CA THR A 190 -29.74 -19.81 -6.33
C THR A 190 -29.81 -21.30 -6.65
N GLY A 191 -30.81 -21.99 -6.09
CA GLY A 191 -31.21 -23.33 -6.51
C GLY A 191 -32.00 -23.33 -7.80
#